data_AF-A0A6I5C7K7-F1
#
_entry.id   AF-A0A6I5C7K7-F1
#
_cell.length_a   1.000
_cell.length_b   1.000
_cell.length_c   1.000
_cell.angle_alpha   90.00
_cell.angle_beta   90.00
_cell.angle_gamma   90.00
#
_symmetry.space_group_name_H-M   'P 1'
#
loop_
_entity.id
_entity.type
_entity.pdbx_description
1 polymer ?
#
loop_
_entity_poly.entity_id
_entity_poly.type
_entity_poly.pdbx_seq_one_letter_code
_entity_poly.pdbx_strand_id
1 'polypeptide(L)'
;VPERPAAGGAVDAVFTAVGRCEPQDVVANRLDPWHGSWFHPYAFVDLTVVRPPRERGADDAFVVDVSFRLTGRLVVPVRAEFTAPGPRTVVMRITEGEGAAS
;
A
#
# COMPACT_ATOMS: atom_id res chain seq x y z
N VAL A 1 12.87 -6.97 -5.62
CA VAL A 1 12.54 -5.56 -5.30
C VAL A 1 12.56 -4.78 -6.61
N PRO A 2 11.58 -3.92 -6.91
CA PRO A 2 11.54 -3.14 -8.16
C PRO A 2 12.83 -2.35 -8.37
N GLU A 3 13.23 -2.17 -9.62
CA GLU A 3 14.33 -1.28 -9.97
C GLU A 3 13.98 0.16 -9.58
N ARG A 4 14.95 0.89 -9.02
CA ARG A 4 14.74 2.28 -8.60
C ARG A 4 14.67 3.17 -9.86
N PRO A 5 13.75 4.14 -9.94
CA PRO A 5 13.71 5.11 -11.03
C PRO A 5 15.04 5.87 -11.17
N ALA A 6 15.36 6.32 -12.40
CA ALA A 6 16.54 7.11 -12.66
C ALA A 6 16.53 8.42 -11.86
N ALA A 7 17.67 8.75 -11.24
CA ALA A 7 17.76 9.86 -10.28
C ALA A 7 17.32 11.22 -10.85
N GLY A 8 17.52 11.46 -12.16
CA GLY A 8 17.15 12.73 -12.81
C GLY A 8 15.65 12.98 -12.94
N GLY A 9 14.79 11.98 -12.70
CA GLY A 9 13.33 12.10 -12.75
C GLY A 9 12.62 11.67 -11.47
N ALA A 10 13.37 11.46 -10.39
CA ALA A 10 12.84 10.93 -9.14
C ALA A 10 13.01 11.96 -8.01
N VAL A 11 12.02 12.02 -7.12
CA VAL A 11 12.15 12.70 -5.83
C VAL A 11 12.47 11.64 -4.79
N ASP A 12 13.56 11.79 -4.05
CA ASP A 12 13.80 11.00 -2.85
C ASP A 12 13.20 11.71 -1.62
N ALA A 13 12.70 10.92 -0.67
CA ALA A 13 12.33 11.37 0.65
C ALA A 13 12.54 10.23 1.63
N VAL A 14 13.23 10.49 2.74
CA VAL A 14 13.45 9.53 3.81
C VAL A 14 12.86 10.08 5.10
N PHE A 15 11.99 9.30 5.73
CA PHE A 15 11.45 9.58 7.05
C PHE A 15 12.02 8.57 8.05
N THR A 16 12.47 9.04 9.21
CA THR A 16 12.95 8.17 10.30
C THR A 16 12.39 8.67 11.63
N ALA A 17 11.82 7.75 12.41
CA ALA A 17 11.24 8.04 13.71
C ALA A 17 11.47 6.87 14.67
N VAL A 18 11.45 7.16 15.98
CA VAL A 18 11.48 6.16 17.05
C VAL A 18 10.09 6.11 17.70
N GLY A 19 9.48 4.93 17.72
CA GLY A 19 8.17 4.70 18.34
C GLY A 19 8.27 3.70 19.49
N ARG A 20 7.34 3.80 20.47
CA ARG A 20 7.13 2.78 21.50
C ARG A 20 6.11 1.76 20.99
N CYS A 21 6.59 0.71 20.34
CA CYS A 21 5.77 -0.34 19.77
C CYS A 21 6.64 -1.59 19.58
N GLU A 22 6.01 -2.75 19.47
CA GLU A 22 6.73 -3.95 19.09
C GLU A 22 6.94 -3.99 17.57
N PRO A 23 8.04 -4.56 17.06
CA PRO A 23 8.30 -4.63 15.62
C PRO A 23 7.16 -5.30 14.82
N GLN A 24 6.52 -6.33 15.39
CA GLN A 24 5.39 -7.01 14.74
C GLN A 24 4.19 -6.08 14.54
N ASP A 25 3.97 -5.10 15.42
CA ASP A 25 2.84 -4.18 15.30
C ASP A 25 3.05 -3.21 14.13
N VAL A 26 4.30 -2.79 13.90
CA VAL A 26 4.66 -1.96 12.74
C VAL A 26 4.43 -2.72 11.44
N VAL A 27 4.84 -3.98 11.38
CA VAL A 27 4.66 -4.83 10.20
C VAL A 27 3.17 -5.11 9.97
N ALA A 28 2.41 -5.44 11.03
CA ALA A 28 0.98 -5.66 10.95
C ALA A 28 0.25 -4.43 10.42
N ASN A 29 0.53 -3.23 10.94
CA ASN A 29 -0.04 -1.99 10.45
C ASN A 29 0.34 -1.68 8.99
N ARG A 30 1.54 -2.08 8.54
CA ARG A 30 1.97 -1.85 7.16
C ARG A 30 1.31 -2.82 6.17
N LEU A 31 0.84 -3.96 6.66
CA LEU A 31 0.11 -4.98 5.92
C LEU A 31 -1.41 -4.89 6.13
N ASP A 32 -1.88 -3.99 6.98
CA ASP A 32 -3.30 -3.76 7.24
C ASP A 32 -3.88 -2.77 6.22
N PRO A 33 -4.65 -3.24 5.22
CA PRO A 33 -5.25 -2.34 4.25
C PRO A 33 -6.39 -1.50 4.86
N TRP A 34 -6.88 -1.84 6.06
CA TRP A 34 -7.92 -1.09 6.77
C TRP A 34 -7.39 0.06 7.63
N HIS A 35 -6.08 0.18 7.86
CA HIS A 35 -5.50 1.31 8.61
C HIS A 35 -6.03 2.64 8.06
N GLY A 36 -6.03 2.81 6.74
CA GLY A 36 -6.48 4.05 6.10
C GLY A 36 -7.92 4.43 6.45
N SER A 37 -8.86 3.47 6.46
CA SER A 37 -10.26 3.74 6.80
C SER A 37 -10.46 3.98 8.30
N TRP A 38 -9.57 3.45 9.15
CA TRP A 38 -9.63 3.65 10.60
C TRP A 38 -9.03 4.99 11.04
N PHE A 39 -7.85 5.35 10.54
CA PHE A 39 -7.14 6.59 10.92
C PHE A 39 -7.50 7.80 10.05
N HIS A 40 -8.03 7.57 8.84
CA HIS A 40 -8.55 8.60 7.95
C HIS A 40 -9.96 8.25 7.45
N PRO A 41 -10.97 8.24 8.34
CA PRO A 41 -12.33 7.78 8.03
C PRO A 41 -13.03 8.57 6.91
N TYR A 42 -12.49 9.73 6.55
CA TYR A 42 -13.00 10.56 5.46
C TYR A 42 -12.16 10.50 4.18
N ALA A 43 -11.02 9.81 4.18
CA ALA A 43 -10.09 9.81 3.06
C ALA A 43 -10.03 8.46 2.34
N PHE A 44 -10.16 7.32 3.03
CA PHE A 44 -10.15 6.00 2.38
C PHE A 44 -11.51 5.32 2.52
N VAL A 45 -12.11 4.99 1.38
CA VAL A 45 -13.43 4.35 1.29
C VAL A 45 -13.41 3.23 0.26
N ASP A 46 -14.45 2.40 0.29
CA ASP A 46 -14.69 1.35 -0.72
C ASP A 46 -13.55 0.32 -0.85
N LEU A 47 -12.95 -0.04 0.29
CA LEU A 47 -11.90 -1.07 0.32
C LEU A 47 -12.49 -2.44 0.00
N THR A 48 -11.98 -3.06 -1.06
CA THR A 48 -12.35 -4.41 -1.49
C THR A 48 -11.11 -5.26 -1.72
N VAL A 49 -11.08 -6.46 -1.14
CA VAL A 49 -10.06 -7.46 -1.47
C VAL A 49 -10.41 -8.11 -2.81
N VAL A 50 -9.61 -7.83 -3.84
CA VAL A 50 -9.77 -8.42 -5.18
C VAL A 50 -9.19 -9.83 -5.21
N ARG A 51 -8.02 -10.01 -4.58
CA ARG A 51 -7.32 -11.29 -4.54
C ARG A 51 -6.52 -11.44 -3.24
N PRO A 52 -6.86 -12.40 -2.37
CA PRO A 52 -6.03 -12.73 -1.21
C PRO A 52 -4.72 -13.43 -1.63
N PRO A 53 -3.67 -13.39 -0.80
CA PRO A 53 -2.46 -14.18 -1.05
C PRO A 53 -2.78 -15.67 -1.13
N ARG A 54 -2.02 -16.42 -1.92
CA ARG A 54 -2.09 -17.89 -1.93
C ARG A 54 -1.21 -18.48 -0.82
N GLU A 55 -1.35 -19.79 -0.60
CA GLU A 55 -0.63 -20.51 0.46
C GLU A 55 0.89 -20.26 0.44
N ARG A 56 1.52 -20.47 1.60
CA ARG A 56 2.94 -20.17 1.85
C ARG A 56 3.84 -20.84 0.79
N GLY A 57 4.51 -20.04 -0.04
CA GLY A 57 5.42 -20.51 -1.10
C GLY A 57 4.83 -20.48 -2.52
N ALA A 58 3.54 -20.17 -2.66
CA ALA A 58 2.93 -19.72 -3.91
C ALA A 58 2.99 -18.18 -4.03
N ASP A 59 2.46 -17.66 -5.13
CA ASP A 59 2.27 -16.21 -5.38
C ASP A 59 1.70 -15.50 -4.14
N ASP A 60 2.50 -14.59 -3.57
CA ASP A 60 2.23 -13.85 -2.33
C ASP A 60 1.50 -12.52 -2.57
N ALA A 61 1.10 -12.26 -3.81
CA ALA A 61 0.43 -11.02 -4.16
C ALA A 61 -0.96 -10.90 -3.52
N PHE A 62 -1.13 -9.82 -2.76
CA PHE A 62 -2.39 -9.39 -2.17
C PHE A 62 -2.89 -8.17 -2.93
N VAL A 63 -4.03 -8.30 -3.61
CA VAL A 63 -4.58 -7.25 -4.47
C VAL A 63 -5.85 -6.69 -3.85
N VAL A 64 -5.89 -5.36 -3.73
CA VAL A 64 -7.02 -4.61 -3.19
C VAL A 64 -7.39 -3.45 -4.10
N ASP A 65 -8.68 -3.15 -4.15
CA ASP A 65 -9.18 -1.88 -4.67
C ASP A 65 -9.50 -0.98 -3.48
N VAL A 66 -9.08 0.28 -3.55
CA VAL A 66 -9.36 1.29 -2.53
C VAL A 66 -9.57 2.64 -3.19
N SER A 67 -10.50 3.43 -2.65
CA SER A 67 -10.77 4.77 -3.16
C SER A 67 -10.30 5.84 -2.19
N PHE A 68 -9.56 6.83 -2.70
CA PHE A 68 -9.23 8.04 -1.96
C PHE A 68 -10.27 9.14 -2.19
N ARG A 69 -10.87 9.65 -1.12
CA ARG A 69 -11.82 10.77 -1.18
C ARG A 69 -11.06 12.09 -1.10
N LEU A 70 -11.21 12.91 -2.14
CA LEU A 70 -10.59 14.23 -2.23
C LEU A 70 -11.43 15.29 -1.51
N THR A 71 -12.67 15.52 -1.98
CA THR A 71 -13.63 16.45 -1.38
C THR A 71 -15.06 16.09 -1.78
N GLY A 72 -16.03 16.25 -0.89
CA GLY A 72 -17.45 16.03 -1.21
C GLY A 72 -17.73 14.59 -1.66
N ARG A 73 -18.23 14.42 -2.89
CA ARG A 73 -18.52 13.10 -3.50
C ARG A 73 -17.42 12.61 -4.45
N LEU A 74 -16.33 13.37 -4.61
CA LEU A 74 -15.25 13.00 -5.53
C LEU A 74 -14.34 11.96 -4.89
N VAL A 75 -14.20 10.81 -5.56
CA VAL A 75 -13.33 9.70 -5.16
C VAL A 75 -12.39 9.31 -6.30
N VAL A 76 -11.20 8.86 -5.94
CA VAL A 76 -10.16 8.40 -6.85
C VAL A 76 -9.90 6.93 -6.57
N PRO A 77 -10.44 6.01 -7.40
CA PRO A 77 -10.21 4.59 -7.22
C PRO A 77 -8.79 4.22 -7.65
N VAL A 78 -8.17 3.32 -6.89
CA VAL A 78 -6.82 2.82 -7.12
C VAL A 78 -6.80 1.32 -6.85
N ARG A 79 -6.16 0.56 -7.74
CA ARG A 79 -5.81 -0.84 -7.49
C ARG A 79 -4.38 -0.93 -6.99
N ALA A 80 -4.19 -1.50 -5.82
CA ALA A 80 -2.89 -1.72 -5.21
C ALA A 80 -2.60 -3.22 -5.08
N GLU A 81 -1.40 -3.61 -5.47
CA GLU A 81 -0.83 -4.94 -5.26
C GLU A 81 0.28 -4.86 -4.20
N PHE A 82 0.16 -5.68 -3.16
CA PHE A 82 1.15 -5.84 -2.12
C PHE A 82 1.89 -7.17 -2.29
N THR A 83 3.21 -7.14 -2.24
CA THR A 83 4.09 -8.33 -2.26
C THR A 83 5.16 -8.22 -1.19
N ALA A 84 5.71 -9.36 -0.77
CA ALA A 84 6.78 -9.47 0.21
C ALA A 84 8.00 -10.18 -0.41
N PRO A 85 8.80 -9.50 -1.26
CA PRO A 85 9.92 -10.12 -1.99
C PRO A 85 11.05 -10.65 -1.08
N GLY A 86 10.98 -10.37 0.22
CA GLY A 86 11.86 -10.92 1.24
C GLY A 86 11.27 -10.68 2.63
N PRO A 87 11.85 -11.30 3.67
CA PRO A 87 11.28 -11.30 5.02
C PRO A 87 11.25 -9.93 5.72
N ARG A 88 11.84 -8.90 5.10
CA ARG A 88 11.97 -7.55 5.67
C ARG A 88 11.47 -6.46 4.72
N THR A 89 10.78 -6.83 3.66
CA THR A 89 10.38 -5.88 2.61
C THR A 89 8.93 -6.12 2.23
N VAL A 90 8.14 -5.06 2.28
CA VAL A 90 6.79 -5.01 1.68
C VAL A 90 6.86 -4.03 0.53
N VAL A 91 6.42 -4.44 -0.65
CA VAL A 91 6.29 -3.59 -1.83
C VAL A 91 4.82 -3.39 -2.12
N MET A 92 4.38 -2.13 -2.18
CA MET A 92 3.07 -1.74 -2.67
C MET A 92 3.24 -1.16 -4.07
N ARG A 93 2.55 -1.72 -5.06
CA ARG A 93 2.51 -1.21 -6.44
C ARG A 93 1.09 -0.80 -6.77
N ILE A 94 0.92 0.42 -7.24
CA ILE A 94 -0.33 0.83 -7.87
C ILE A 94 -0.31 0.30 -9.30
N THR A 95 -1.29 -0.53 -9.67
CA THR A 95 -1.35 -1.18 -10.99
C THR A 95 -2.45 -0.59 -11.88
N GLU A 96 -3.49 0.00 -11.30
CA GLU A 96 -4.57 0.69 -12.01
C GLU A 96 -5.06 1.90 -11.21
N GLY A 97 -5.67 2.87 -11.90
CA GLY A 97 -6.16 4.11 -11.31
C GLY A 97 -5.06 5.16 -11.15
N GLU A 98 -5.30 6.13 -10.26
CA GLU A 98 -4.36 7.23 -10.11
C GLU A 98 -3.06 6.78 -9.43
N GLY A 99 -1.94 7.07 -10.08
CA GLY A 99 -0.61 6.61 -9.66
C GLY A 99 -0.12 5.30 -10.33
N ALA A 100 -0.93 4.64 -11.16
CA ALA A 100 -0.53 3.44 -11.92
C ALA A 100 0.54 3.73 -12.99
N ALA A 101 0.65 5.00 -13.39
CA ALA A 101 1.61 5.49 -14.36
C ALA A 101 2.49 6.58 -13.74
N SER A 102 3.03 6.34 -12.53
CA SER A 102 4.12 7.17 -11.98
C SER A 102 5.10 7.62 -13.06
#